data_AF-A0A1Y4GB15-F1
#
_entry.id   AF-A0A1Y4GB15-F1
#
_cell.length_a   1.000
_cell.length_b   1.000
_cell.length_c   1.000
_cell.angle_alpha   90.00
_cell.angle_beta   90.00
_cell.angle_gamma   90.00
#
_symmetry.space_group_name_H-M   'P 1'
#
loop_
_entity.id
_entity.type
_entity.pdbx_description
1 polymer ?
#
loop_
_entity_poly.entity_id
_entity_poly.type
_entity_poly.pdbx_seq_one_letter_code
_entity_poly.pdbx_strand_id
1 'polypeptide(L)' 'METKVIAVASDILGYSADASSSLSDAGSLKILQIIMALDEEGISVPLEKIAKVKSVGDIIAFAEVE' A
#
# COMPACT_ATOMS: atom_id res chain seq x y z
N MET A 1 8.54 8.92 -2.03
CA MET A 1 7.40 8.07 -2.43
C MET A 1 7.45 6.76 -1.67
N GLU A 2 8.44 5.91 -1.91
CA GLU A 2 8.63 4.64 -1.19
C GLU A 2 8.55 4.75 0.34
N THR A 3 9.29 5.69 0.94
CA THR A 3 9.27 5.90 2.40
C THR A 3 7.88 6.25 2.95
N LYS A 4 7.06 7.00 2.18
CA LYS A 4 5.69 7.32 2.56
C LYS A 4 4.79 6.11 2.48
N VAL A 5 4.90 5.32 1.40
CA VAL A 5 4.14 4.08 1.22
C VAL A 5 4.43 3.10 2.35
N ILE A 6 5.70 2.92 2.72
CA ILE A 6 6.09 2.06 3.83
C ILE A 6 5.55 2.58 5.17
N ALA A 7 5.58 3.90 5.39
CA ALA A 7 5.05 4.51 6.61
C ALA A 7 3.54 4.28 6.77
N VAL A 8 2.76 4.58 5.72
CA VAL A 8 1.30 4.37 5.71
C VAL A 8 0.95 2.89 5.84
N ALA A 9 1.65 2.02 5.11
CA ALA A 9 1.44 0.58 5.22
C ALA A 9 1.73 0.08 6.65
N SER A 10 2.81 0.54 7.28
CA SER A 10 3.16 0.14 8.64
C SER A 10 2.11 0.58 9.67
N ASP A 11 1.58 1.80 9.52
CA ASP A 11 0.54 2.34 10.41
C ASP A 11 -0.75 1.49 10.36
N ILE A 12 -1.22 1.17 9.16
CA ILE A 12 -2.47 0.40 8.97
C ILE A 12 -2.28 -1.10 9.28
N LEU A 13 -1.10 -1.64 8.98
CA LEU A 13 -0.79 -3.02 9.32
C LEU A 13 -0.63 -3.22 10.84
N GLY A 14 -0.24 -2.17 11.56
CA GLY A 14 0.00 -2.19 13.01
C GLY A 14 1.34 -2.81 13.40
N TYR A 15 2.26 -2.93 12.44
CA TYR A 15 3.62 -3.43 12.63
C TYR A 15 4.58 -2.77 11.64
N SER A 16 5.88 -2.81 11.93
CA SER A 16 6.90 -2.29 11.02
C SER A 16 6.96 -3.13 9.75
N ALA A 17 6.49 -2.57 8.63
CA ALA A 17 6.58 -3.20 7.32
C ALA A 17 7.78 -2.66 6.53
N ASP A 18 8.16 -3.41 5.51
CA ASP A 18 9.15 -3.05 4.50
C ASP A 18 8.62 -3.42 3.11
N ALA A 19 9.36 -3.09 2.04
CA ALA A 19 8.92 -3.39 0.67
C ALA A 19 8.70 -4.89 0.40
N SER A 20 9.35 -5.79 1.15
CA SER A 20 9.19 -7.24 1.01
C SER A 20 8.04 -7.83 1.83
N SER A 21 7.44 -7.01 2.69
CA SER A 21 6.38 -7.44 3.59
C SER A 21 5.14 -7.87 2.81
N SER A 22 4.74 -9.12 3.04
CA SER A 22 3.56 -9.70 2.41
C SER A 22 2.27 -9.05 2.93
N LEU A 23 1.36 -8.78 2.01
CA LEU A 23 -0.02 -8.33 2.25
C LEU A 23 -1.04 -9.44 1.99
N SER A 24 -0.59 -10.66 1.64
CA SER A 24 -1.47 -11.81 1.39
C SER A 24 -2.42 -12.10 2.56
N ASP A 25 -1.93 -11.90 3.78
CA ASP A 25 -2.63 -12.26 5.01
C ASP A 25 -3.36 -11.05 5.63
N ALA A 26 -3.09 -9.84 5.13
CA ALA A 26 -3.69 -8.59 5.61
C ALA A 26 -5.19 -8.49 5.24
N GLY A 27 -5.63 -9.26 4.24
CA GLY A 27 -6.98 -9.22 3.70
C GLY A 27 -7.24 -8.00 2.81
N SER A 28 -8.20 -8.12 1.90
CA SER A 28 -8.54 -7.07 0.93
C SER A 28 -8.93 -5.73 1.57
N LEU A 29 -9.50 -5.77 2.79
CA LEU A 29 -9.87 -4.57 3.53
C LEU A 29 -8.65 -3.72 3.91
N LYS A 30 -7.58 -4.34 4.46
CA LYS A 30 -6.37 -3.59 4.83
C LYS A 30 -5.67 -3.02 3.61
N ILE A 31 -5.63 -3.75 2.50
CA ILE A 31 -5.08 -3.26 1.24
C ILE A 31 -5.84 -2.02 0.78
N LEU A 32 -7.18 -2.05 0.83
CA LEU A 32 -8.00 -0.89 0.48
C LEU A 32 -7.75 0.31 1.41
N GLN A 33 -7.63 0.07 2.71
CA GLN A 33 -7.33 1.11 3.70
C GLN A 33 -5.98 1.80 3.42
N ILE A 34 -4.94 1.03 3.07
CA ILE A 34 -3.62 1.57 2.67
C ILE A 34 -3.77 2.47 1.46
N ILE A 35 -4.50 2.03 0.45
CA ILE A 35 -4.65 2.78 -0.80
C ILE A 35 -5.45 4.07 -0.57
N MET A 36 -6.51 4.03 0.24
CA MET A 36 -7.26 5.24 0.59
C MET A 36 -6.40 6.26 1.36
N ALA A 37 -5.61 5.81 2.33
CA ALA A 37 -4.72 6.69 3.07
C ALA A 37 -3.60 7.28 2.19
N LEU A 38 -3.12 6.53 1.19
CA LEU A 38 -2.17 7.02 0.19
C LEU A 38 -2.79 8.09 -0.71
N ASP A 39 -4.04 7.91 -1.11
CA ASP A 39 -4.80 8.87 -1.93
C ASP A 39 -4.93 10.23 -1.20
N GLU A 40 -5.22 10.20 0.11
CA GLU A 40 -5.22 11.40 0.97
C GLU A 40 -3.85 12.11 1.04
N GLU A 41 -2.76 11.39 0.78
CA GLU A 41 -1.40 11.92 0.70
C GLU A 41 -0.96 12.36 -0.71
N GLY A 42 -1.86 12.29 -1.71
CA GLY A 42 -1.57 12.60 -3.11
C GLY A 42 -0.81 11.49 -3.84
N ILE A 43 -0.92 10.25 -3.36
CA ILE A 43 -0.33 9.06 -3.97
C ILE A 43 -1.46 8.13 -4.42
N SER A 44 -1.74 8.11 -5.71
CA SER A 44 -2.82 7.28 -6.25
C SER A 44 -2.31 5.88 -6.58
N VAL A 45 -3.16 4.86 -6.40
CA VAL A 45 -2.91 3.49 -6.86
C VAL A 45 -4.09 3.05 -7.72
N PRO A 46 -3.89 2.66 -8.99
CA PRO A 46 -4.99 2.29 -9.87
C PRO A 46 -5.82 1.11 -9.34
N LEU A 47 -7.14 1.28 -9.31
CA LEU A 47 -8.11 0.31 -8.76
C LEU A 47 -7.94 -1.09 -9.39
N GLU A 48 -7.67 -1.16 -10.69
CA GLU A 48 -7.46 -2.42 -11.42
C GLU A 48 -6.18 -3.16 -11.01
N LYS A 49 -5.22 -2.49 -10.38
CA LYS A 49 -3.99 -3.10 -9.87
C LYS A 49 -4.12 -3.58 -8.43
N ILE A 50 -5.14 -3.16 -7.68
CA ILE A 50 -5.34 -3.53 -6.26
C ILE A 50 -5.43 -5.04 -6.07
N ALA A 51 -6.16 -5.73 -6.94
CA ALA A 51 -6.30 -7.19 -6.88
C ALA A 51 -4.96 -7.93 -7.13
N LYS A 52 -3.94 -7.25 -7.65
CA LYS A 52 -2.60 -7.79 -7.91
C LYS A 52 -1.62 -7.48 -6.78
N VAL A 53 -2.00 -6.64 -5.80
CA VAL A 53 -1.15 -6.29 -4.65
C VAL A 53 -1.01 -7.50 -3.74
N LYS A 54 0.22 -7.99 -3.58
CA LYS A 54 0.58 -9.09 -2.67
C LYS A 54 1.60 -8.67 -1.63
N SER A 55 2.24 -7.52 -1.82
CA SER A 55 3.28 -6.98 -0.96
C SER A 55 3.25 -5.46 -0.95
N VAL A 56 3.90 -4.85 0.03
CA VAL A 56 4.10 -3.39 0.06
C VAL A 56 4.88 -2.92 -1.17
N GLY A 57 5.83 -3.72 -1.65
CA GLY A 57 6.57 -3.47 -2.88
C GLY A 57 5.68 -3.34 -4.11
N ASP A 58 4.60 -4.12 -4.19
CA ASP A 58 3.62 -4.00 -5.29
C ASP A 58 2.91 -2.65 -5.24
N ILE A 59 2.57 -2.16 -4.04
CA ILE A 59 1.96 -0.84 -3.87
C ILE A 59 2.93 0.23 -4.35
N ILE A 60 4.21 0.17 -3.96
CA ILE A 60 5.24 1.11 -4.40
C ILE A 60 5.38 1.09 -5.92
N ALA A 61 5.35 -0.09 -6.54
CA ALA A 61 5.48 -0.26 -7.98
C ALA A 61 4.25 0.21 -8.76
N PHE A 62 3.06 0.18 -8.15
CA PHE A 62 1.81 0.57 -8.80
C PHE A 62 1.39 2.00 -8.51
N ALA A 63 1.94 2.60 -7.46
CA ALA A 63 1.63 3.95 -7.05
C ALA A 63 2.12 4.98 -8.09
N GLU A 64 1.35 6.04 -8.25
CA GLU A 64 1.59 7.16 -9.16
C GLU A 64 1.44 8.46 -8.34
N VAL A 65 2.31 9.44 -8.57
CA VAL A 65 2.23 10.75 -7.91
C VAL A 65 1.37 11.66 -8.79
N GLU A 66 0.33 12.25 -8.21
CA GLU A 66 -0.48 13.28 -8.88
C GLU A 66 0.21 14.65 -8.91
#